data_AF-A0A7V9QCK8-F1
#
_entry.id   AF-A0A7V9QCK8-F1
#
_cell.length_a   1.000
_cell.length_b   1.000
_cell.length_c   1.000
_cell.angle_alpha   90.00
_cell.angle_beta   90.00
_cell.angle_gamma   90.00
#
_symmetry.space_group_name_H-M   'P 1'
#
loop_
_entity.id
_entity.type
_entity.pdbx_description
1 polymer ?
#
loop_
_entity_poly.entity_id
_entity_poly.type
_entity_poly.pdbx_seq_one_letter_code
_entity_poly.pdbx_strand_id
1 'polypeptide(L)'
;LSFLLTAIQWSCRYSVISALIAFLGAPVQPVLFWVLQWVVFSIMAMIPTPGAAGGAEAAFFFIYSAFLPERVIGLATAGWRFLTFYLLLGLAAILFFLLNTRQRR
;
A
#
# COMPACT_ATOMS: atom_id res chain seq x y z
N LEU A 1 -12.46 -3.76 -22.25
CA LEU A 1 -11.08 -3.27 -21.98
C LEU A 1 -10.93 -2.73 -20.56
N SER A 2 -11.75 -1.76 -20.13
CA SER A 2 -11.63 -1.10 -18.81
C SER A 2 -11.71 -2.06 -17.61
N PHE A 3 -12.58 -3.08 -17.65
CA PHE A 3 -12.67 -4.08 -16.59
C PHE A 3 -11.36 -4.85 -16.36
N LEU A 4 -10.70 -5.29 -17.44
CA LEU A 4 -9.44 -6.04 -17.36
C LEU A 4 -8.30 -5.18 -16.80
N LEU A 5 -8.20 -3.93 -17.24
CA LEU A 5 -7.20 -2.99 -16.74
C LEU A 5 -7.39 -2.74 -15.23
N THR A 6 -8.63 -2.54 -14.78
CA THR A 6 -8.95 -2.41 -13.36
C THR A 6 -8.57 -3.68 -12.60
N ALA A 7 -8.93 -4.86 -13.10
CA ALA A 7 -8.58 -6.13 -12.45
C ALA A 7 -7.05 -6.31 -12.30
N ILE A 8 -6.28 -5.97 -13.34
CA ILE A 8 -4.81 -6.01 -13.29
C ILE A 8 -4.29 -5.00 -12.27
N GLN A 9 -4.79 -3.77 -12.29
CA GLN A 9 -4.37 -2.71 -11.38
C GLN A 9 -4.58 -3.11 -9.91
N TRP A 10 -5.76 -3.64 -9.55
CA TRP A 10 -6.02 -4.11 -8.19
C TRP A 10 -5.18 -5.33 -7.82
N SER A 11 -5.00 -6.26 -8.77
CA SER A 11 -4.16 -7.44 -8.55
C SER A 11 -2.71 -7.05 -8.24
N CYS A 12 -2.13 -6.14 -9.01
CA CYS A 12 -0.79 -5.62 -8.76
C CYS A 12 -0.72 -4.88 -7.41
N ARG A 13 -1.70 -4.02 -7.12
CA ARG A 13 -1.75 -3.25 -5.86
C ARG A 13 -1.72 -4.13 -4.63
N TYR A 14 -2.53 -5.19 -4.59
CA TYR A 14 -2.60 -6.09 -3.44
C TYR A 14 -1.40 -7.05 -3.35
N SER A 15 -0.70 -7.28 -4.47
CA SER A 15 0.50 -8.12 -4.49
C SER A 15 1.75 -7.44 -3.93
N VAL A 16 1.73 -6.10 -3.78
CA VAL A 16 2.87 -5.32 -3.27
C VAL A 16 3.32 -5.81 -1.90
N ILE A 17 2.40 -6.16 -0.99
CA ILE A 17 2.79 -6.62 0.34
C ILE A 17 3.52 -7.97 0.27
N SER A 18 3.04 -8.90 -0.56
CA SER A 18 3.63 -10.23 -0.67
C SER A 18 5.08 -10.13 -1.19
N ALA A 19 5.32 -9.25 -2.16
CA ALA A 19 6.66 -8.94 -2.65
C ALA A 19 7.53 -8.27 -1.58
N LEU A 20 6.98 -7.33 -0.81
CA LEU A 20 7.70 -6.65 0.27
C LEU A 20 8.09 -7.62 1.39
N ILE A 21 7.17 -8.46 1.86
CA ILE A 21 7.46 -9.44 2.92
C ILE A 21 8.49 -10.48 2.42
N ALA A 22 8.41 -10.90 1.15
CA ALA A 22 9.40 -11.77 0.54
C ALA A 22 10.79 -11.13 0.56
N PHE A 23 10.87 -9.85 0.19
CA PHE A 23 12.11 -9.06 0.23
C PHE A 23 12.68 -8.93 1.64
N LEU A 24 11.82 -8.79 2.66
CA LEU A 24 12.22 -8.73 4.06
C LEU A 24 12.61 -10.10 4.65
N GLY A 25 12.56 -11.19 3.87
CA GLY A 25 12.95 -12.53 4.31
C GLY A 25 11.98 -13.20 5.28
N ALA A 26 10.74 -12.73 5.35
CA ALA A 26 9.70 -13.28 6.21
C ALA A 26 8.80 -14.29 5.47
N PRO A 27 8.11 -15.20 6.17
CA PRO A 27 7.25 -16.20 5.52
C PRO A 27 6.10 -15.51 4.77
N VAL A 28 5.93 -15.87 3.48
CA VAL A 28 4.92 -15.28 2.61
C VAL A 28 3.85 -16.29 2.26
N GLN A 29 2.59 -15.88 2.37
CA GLN A 29 1.44 -16.62 1.87
C GLN A 29 0.72 -15.76 0.81
N PRO A 30 1.15 -15.79 -0.47
CA PRO A 30 0.78 -14.76 -1.45
C PRO A 30 -0.73 -14.58 -1.63
N VAL A 31 -1.46 -15.68 -1.72
CA VAL A 31 -2.92 -15.68 -1.92
C VAL A 31 -3.64 -15.15 -0.68
N LEU A 32 -3.24 -15.59 0.51
CA LEU A 32 -3.82 -15.10 1.76
C LEU A 32 -3.56 -13.61 1.93
N PHE A 33 -2.32 -13.17 1.75
CA PHE A 33 -1.95 -11.76 1.91
C PHE A 33 -2.66 -10.87 0.90
N TRP A 34 -2.89 -11.36 -0.33
CA TRP A 34 -3.70 -10.67 -1.32
C TRP A 34 -5.14 -10.41 -0.82
N VAL A 35 -5.79 -11.42 -0.23
CA VAL A 35 -7.13 -11.29 0.36
C VAL A 35 -7.11 -10.37 1.59
N LEU A 36 -6.11 -10.49 2.45
CA LEU A 36 -5.95 -9.62 3.62
C LEU A 36 -5.71 -8.16 3.23
N GLN A 37 -4.97 -7.89 2.14
CA GLN A 37 -4.84 -6.52 1.62
C GLN A 37 -6.18 -5.94 1.19
N TRP A 38 -7.02 -6.73 0.52
CA TRP A 38 -8.36 -6.29 0.17
C TRP A 38 -9.16 -5.87 1.42
N VAL A 39 -9.07 -6.64 2.52
CA VAL A 39 -9.69 -6.29 3.81
C VAL A 39 -9.11 -5.00 4.39
N VAL A 40 -7.77 -4.87 4.43
CA VAL A 40 -7.10 -3.67 4.94
C VAL A 40 -7.51 -2.42 4.18
N PHE A 41 -7.52 -2.46 2.84
CA PHE A 41 -7.96 -1.33 2.02
C PHE A 41 -9.44 -1.01 2.20
N SER A 42 -10.29 -2.01 2.48
CA SER A 42 -11.71 -1.81 2.77
C SER A 42 -11.91 -1.09 4.12
N ILE A 43 -11.15 -1.47 5.15
CA ILE A 43 -11.16 -0.77 6.46
C ILE A 43 -10.65 0.66 6.29
N MET A 44 -9.56 0.86 5.54
CA MET A 44 -9.00 2.19 5.26
C MET A 44 -9.99 3.12 4.59
N ALA A 45 -10.89 2.61 3.74
CA ALA A 45 -11.91 3.42 3.07
C ALA A 45 -12.92 4.05 4.05
N MET A 46 -13.08 3.47 5.25
CA MET A 46 -13.98 3.98 6.29
C MET A 46 -13.31 4.99 7.23
N ILE A 47 -12.01 5.22 7.10
CA ILE A 47 -11.24 6.10 7.98
C ILE A 47 -11.25 7.52 7.37
N PRO A 48 -11.81 8.54 8.06
CA PRO A 48 -12.05 9.87 7.49
C PRO A 48 -10.79 10.73 7.36
N THR A 49 -9.65 10.27 7.87
CA THR A 49 -8.40 11.02 7.79
C THR A 49 -7.78 10.95 6.39
N PRO A 50 -7.14 12.01 5.90
CA PRO A 50 -6.39 11.98 4.64
C PRO A 50 -5.36 10.84 4.62
N GLY A 51 -5.41 9.99 3.59
CA GLY A 51 -4.52 8.84 3.46
C GLY A 51 -4.68 7.76 4.53
N ALA A 52 -5.82 7.75 5.25
CA ALA A 52 -6.12 6.86 6.36
C ALA A 52 -4.99 6.82 7.42
N ALA A 53 -4.31 7.94 7.66
CA ALA A 53 -3.20 7.99 8.62
C ALA A 53 -3.62 7.55 10.03
N GLY A 54 -2.75 6.81 10.73
CA GLY A 54 -3.06 6.15 12.00
C GLY A 54 -3.98 4.93 11.86
N GLY A 55 -5.08 5.06 11.13
CA GLY A 55 -6.02 3.96 10.91
C GLY A 55 -5.48 2.86 9.98
N ALA A 56 -4.70 3.21 8.96
CA ALA A 56 -4.06 2.26 8.05
C ALA A 56 -2.97 1.44 8.74
N GLU A 57 -2.17 2.09 9.60
CA GLU A 57 -1.13 1.43 10.39
C GLU A 57 -1.76 0.49 11.42
N ALA A 58 -2.82 0.94 12.10
CA ALA A 58 -3.60 0.11 13.00
C ALA A 58 -4.22 -1.09 12.27
N ALA A 59 -4.95 -0.86 11.17
CA ALA A 59 -5.57 -1.94 10.39
C ALA A 59 -4.54 -2.96 9.89
N PHE A 60 -3.39 -2.49 9.39
CA PHE A 60 -2.31 -3.37 8.98
C PHE A 60 -1.79 -4.18 10.17
N PHE A 61 -1.48 -3.53 11.29
CA PHE A 61 -0.95 -4.20 12.49
C PHE A 61 -1.92 -5.26 13.02
N PHE A 62 -3.20 -4.91 13.17
CA PHE A 62 -4.22 -5.85 13.64
C PHE A 62 -4.35 -7.08 12.73
N ILE A 63 -4.31 -6.89 11.41
CA ILE A 63 -4.48 -7.98 10.45
C ILE A 63 -3.21 -8.84 10.30
N TYR A 64 -2.03 -8.24 10.29
CA TYR A 64 -0.77 -8.92 9.96
C TYR A 64 0.02 -9.40 11.18
N SER A 65 -0.31 -8.96 12.40
CA SER A 65 0.37 -9.39 13.63
C SER A 65 0.32 -10.90 13.88
N ALA A 66 -0.73 -11.59 13.41
CA ALA A 66 -0.84 -13.04 13.50
C ALA A 66 0.08 -13.80 12.52
N PHE A 67 0.58 -13.14 11.47
CA PHE A 67 1.28 -13.79 10.36
C PHE A 67 2.75 -13.37 10.25
N LEU A 68 3.12 -12.21 10.78
CA LEU A 68 4.45 -11.64 10.68
C LEU A 68 5.14 -11.59 12.04
N PRO A 69 6.46 -11.84 12.12
CA PRO A 69 7.21 -11.63 13.35
C PRO A 69 7.18 -10.15 13.78
N GLU A 70 7.09 -9.88 15.08
CA GLU A 70 7.04 -8.51 15.64
C GLU A 70 8.18 -7.61 15.13
N ARG A 71 9.37 -8.19 14.94
CA ARG A 71 10.57 -7.51 14.44
C ARG A 71 10.40 -6.96 13.02
N VAL A 72 9.51 -7.55 12.23
CA VAL A 72 9.31 -7.25 10.80
C VAL A 72 8.08 -6.37 10.57
N ILE A 73 7.05 -6.45 11.44
CA ILE A 73 5.77 -5.75 11.23
C ILE A 73 5.97 -4.25 11.02
N GLY A 74 6.74 -3.58 11.89
CA GLY A 74 6.96 -2.13 11.77
C GLY A 74 7.62 -1.73 10.44
N LEU A 75 8.65 -2.48 10.03
CA LEU A 75 9.32 -2.27 8.74
C LEU A 75 8.39 -2.58 7.56
N ALA A 76 7.58 -3.63 7.66
CA ALA A 76 6.61 -4.00 6.65
C ALA A 76 5.53 -2.93 6.49
N THR A 77 4.97 -2.41 7.59
CA THR A 77 3.99 -1.33 7.57
C THR A 77 4.57 -0.06 6.94
N ALA A 78 5.76 0.35 7.35
CA ALA A 78 6.44 1.53 6.81
C ALA A 78 6.76 1.36 5.32
N GLY A 79 7.32 0.22 4.92
CA GLY A 79 7.65 -0.07 3.52
C GLY A 79 6.40 -0.15 2.64
N TRP A 80 5.32 -0.76 3.13
CA TRP A 80 4.06 -0.82 2.41
C TRP A 80 3.45 0.59 2.23
N ARG A 81 3.45 1.42 3.28
CA ARG A 81 2.98 2.82 3.21
C ARG A 81 3.84 3.64 2.25
N PHE A 82 5.15 3.44 2.28
CA PHE A 82 6.06 4.11 1.36
C PHE A 82 5.76 3.77 -0.11
N LEU A 83 5.67 2.48 -0.44
CA LEU A 83 5.46 2.02 -1.80
C LEU A 83 4.05 2.33 -2.34
N THR A 84 3.02 2.20 -1.50
CA THR A 84 1.61 2.33 -1.93
C THR A 84 1.02 3.72 -1.78
N PHE A 85 1.66 4.59 -1.00
CA PHE A 85 1.12 5.93 -0.73
C PHE A 85 2.18 7.03 -0.88
N TYR A 86 3.22 7.05 -0.05
CA TYR A 86 4.13 8.20 0.01
C TYR A 86 4.94 8.41 -1.27
N LEU A 87 5.44 7.34 -1.90
CA LEU A 87 6.18 7.42 -3.15
C LEU A 87 5.31 8.00 -4.28
N LEU A 88 4.08 7.50 -4.42
CA LEU A 88 3.12 7.97 -5.42
C LEU A 88 2.73 9.43 -5.19
N LEU A 89 2.51 9.82 -3.93
CA LEU A 89 2.22 11.20 -3.55
C LEU A 89 3.38 12.14 -3.90
N GLY A 90 4.61 11.74 -3.57
CA GLY A 90 5.81 12.51 -3.90
C GLY A 90 6.00 12.67 -5.41
N LEU A 91 5.86 11.58 -6.17
CA LEU A 91 5.93 11.63 -7.64
C LEU A 91 4.85 12.53 -8.24
N ALA A 92 3.62 12.45 -7.74
CA ALA A 92 2.52 13.31 -8.18
C ALA A 92 2.83 14.79 -7.90
N ALA A 93 3.37 15.11 -6.72
CA ALA A 93 3.75 16.49 -6.36
C ALA A 93 4.88 17.03 -7.26
N ILE A 94 5.91 16.22 -7.54
CA ILE A 94 7.02 16.58 -8.43
C ILE A 94 6.48 16.84 -9.85
N LEU A 95 5.69 15.92 -10.38
CA LEU A 95 5.10 16.05 -11.71
C LEU A 95 4.22 17.30 -11.81
N PHE A 96 3.38 17.55 -10.80
CA PHE A 96 2.55 18.74 -10.74
C PHE A 96 3.39 20.03 -10.79
N PHE A 97 4.47 20.10 -10.01
CA PHE A 97 5.35 21.27 -10.00
C PHE A 97 6.06 21.47 -11.36
N LEU A 98 6.56 20.40 -11.96
CA LEU A 98 7.21 20.43 -13.28
C LEU A 98 6.24 20.86 -14.39
N LEU A 99 5.00 20.38 -14.36
CA LEU A 99 3.98 20.77 -15.34
C LEU A 99 3.54 22.22 -15.16
N ASN A 100 3.36 22.68 -13.91
CA ASN A 100 2.99 24.05 -13.61
C ASN A 100 4.10 25.06 -14.00
N THR A 101 5.36 24.71 -13.78
CA THR A 101 6.49 25.56 -14.23
C THR A 101 6.61 25.62 -15.75
N ARG A 102 6.20 24.58 -16.49
CA ARG A 102 6.13 24.60 -17.96
C ARG A 102 4.95 25.40 -18.50
N GLN A 103 3.79 25.37 -17.84
CA GLN A 103 2.59 26.12 -18.25
C GLN A 103 2.72 27.63 -18.04
N ARG A 104 3.60 28.05 -17.12
CA ARG A 104 3.89 29.47 -16.84
C ARG A 104 4.97 30.08 -17.74
N ARG A 105 5.63 29.27 -18.58
CA ARG A 105 6.54 29.73 -19.63
C ARG A 105 5.81 29.77 -20.96
#